data_AF-A0A1Y4LA31-F1
#
_entry.id   AF-A0A1Y4LA31-F1
#
_cell.length_a   1.000
_cell.length_b   1.000
_cell.length_c   1.000
_cell.angle_alpha   90.00
_cell.angle_beta   90.00
_cell.angle_gamma   90.00
#
_symmetry.space_group_name_H-M   'P 1'
#
loop_
_entity.id
_entity.type
_entity.pdbx_description
1 polymer ?
#
loop_
_entity_poly.entity_id
_entity_poly.type
_entity_poly.pdbx_seq_one_letter_code
_entity_poly.pdbx_strand_id
1 'polypeptide(L)' 'MKSLDKERRKLEVAGFSGQTLDQAMELLKRTNASILTEILVKMVTKQEKTPSMALHEMETKTRELEAKLGLSSKEPS' A
#
# COMPACT_ATOMS: atom_id res chain seq x y z
N MET A 1 -17.44 -4.93 1.99
CA MET A 1 -16.48 -4.78 0.88
C MET A 1 -16.61 -3.47 0.08
N LYS A 2 -17.71 -2.69 0.19
CA LYS A 2 -17.92 -1.42 -0.57
C LYS A 2 -16.97 -0.25 -0.21
N SER A 3 -16.04 -0.42 0.74
CA SER A 3 -15.24 0.68 1.29
C SER A 3 -13.92 0.91 0.58
N LEU A 4 -13.48 0.02 -0.33
CA LEU A 4 -12.19 0.14 -1.04
C LEU A 4 -12.32 0.35 -2.55
N ASP A 5 -13.54 0.41 -3.09
CA ASP A 5 -13.75 0.59 -4.53
C ASP A 5 -13.25 1.97 -5.00
N LYS A 6 -13.39 2.99 -4.15
CA LYS A 6 -12.87 4.34 -4.43
C LYS A 6 -11.35 4.35 -4.44
N GLU A 7 -10.74 3.64 -3.51
CA GLU A 7 -9.30 3.50 -3.33
C GLU A 7 -8.68 2.75 -4.49
N ARG A 8 -9.30 1.63 -4.92
CA ARG A 8 -8.92 0.88 -6.11
C ARG A 8 -8.88 1.79 -7.34
N ARG A 9 -9.95 2.56 -7.56
CA ARG A 9 -10.03 3.49 -8.70
C ARG A 9 -8.96 4.58 -8.65
N LYS A 10 -8.66 5.12 -7.47
CA LYS A 10 -7.58 6.11 -7.30
C LYS A 10 -6.22 5.53 -7.68
N LEU A 11 -5.94 4.29 -7.27
CA LEU A 11 -4.70 3.59 -7.60
C LEU A 11 -4.60 3.31 -9.10
N GLU A 12 -5.68 2.85 -9.74
CA GLU A 12 -5.73 2.64 -11.19
C GLU A 12 -5.41 3.92 -11.97
N VAL A 13 -6.03 5.04 -11.58
CA VAL A 13 -5.78 6.36 -12.20
C VAL A 13 -4.33 6.81 -12.00
N ALA A 14 -3.70 6.47 -10.87
CA ALA A 14 -2.31 6.77 -10.60
C ALA A 14 -1.33 5.86 -11.36
N GLY A 15 -1.81 4.84 -12.09
CA GLY A 15 -0.97 3.94 -12.89
C GLY A 15 -0.70 2.57 -12.26
N PHE A 16 -1.30 2.26 -11.11
CA PHE A 16 -1.27 0.90 -10.56
C PHE A 16 -2.12 -0.02 -11.43
N SER A 17 -1.57 -1.17 -11.79
CA SER A 17 -2.27 -2.18 -12.58
C SER A 17 -1.70 -3.57 -12.35
N GLY A 18 -2.46 -4.60 -12.75
CA GLY A 18 -2.07 -6.01 -12.57
C GLY A 18 -1.62 -6.30 -11.14
N GLN A 19 -0.46 -6.97 -11.02
CA GLN A 19 0.11 -7.37 -9.74
C GLN A 19 0.29 -6.20 -8.75
N THR A 20 0.71 -5.02 -9.21
CA THR A 20 0.92 -3.87 -8.32
C THR A 20 -0.39 -3.34 -7.74
N LEU A 21 -1.49 -3.40 -8.50
CA LEU A 21 -2.80 -3.02 -7.98
C LEU A 21 -3.30 -4.03 -6.94
N ASP A 22 -3.13 -5.32 -7.22
CA ASP A 22 -3.56 -6.38 -6.31
C ASP A 22 -2.82 -6.31 -4.97
N GLN A 23 -1.49 -6.13 -5.01
CA GLN A 23 -0.65 -5.95 -3.83
C GLN A 23 -1.01 -4.68 -3.04
N ALA A 24 -1.24 -3.55 -3.73
CA ALA A 24 -1.69 -2.33 -3.08
C ALA A 24 -3.01 -2.55 -2.32
N MET A 25 -3.98 -3.21 -2.96
CA MET A 25 -5.27 -3.49 -2.36
C MET A 25 -5.19 -4.46 -1.17
N GLU A 26 -4.29 -5.45 -1.23
CA GLU A 26 -4.02 -6.35 -0.11
C GLU A 26 -3.41 -5.59 1.08
N LEU A 27 -2.43 -4.71 0.84
CA LEU A 27 -1.84 -3.88 1.88
C LEU A 27 -2.88 -2.99 2.56
N LEU A 28 -3.76 -2.34 1.79
CA LEU A 28 -4.86 -1.54 2.31
C LEU A 28 -5.83 -2.35 3.17
N LYS A 29 -6.16 -3.58 2.76
CA LYS A 29 -7.01 -4.49 3.54
C LYS A 29 -6.35 -4.92 4.84
N ARG A 30 -5.07 -5.32 4.81
CA ARG A 30 -4.31 -5.78 5.98
C ARG A 30 -4.19 -4.69 7.04
N THR A 31 -3.94 -3.46 6.60
CA THR A 31 -3.72 -2.31 7.49
C THR A 31 -5.00 -1.57 7.87
N ASN A 32 -6.13 -1.90 7.21
CA ASN A 32 -7.39 -1.16 7.30
C ASN A 32 -7.20 0.36 7.09
N ALA A 33 -6.19 0.76 6.31
CA ALA A 33 -5.69 2.13 6.25
C ALA A 33 -5.91 2.73 4.87
N SER A 34 -7.09 3.32 4.66
CA SER A 34 -7.42 4.06 3.42
C SER A 34 -6.45 5.21 3.12
N ILE A 35 -5.80 5.76 4.15
CA ILE A 35 -4.76 6.80 4.05
C ILE A 35 -3.54 6.34 3.23
N LEU A 36 -3.25 5.04 3.20
CA LEU A 36 -2.14 4.49 2.39
C LEU A 36 -2.36 4.74 0.89
N THR A 37 -3.61 4.76 0.46
CA THR A 37 -3.97 5.09 -0.93
C THR A 37 -3.42 6.45 -1.34
N GLU A 38 -3.60 7.47 -0.50
CA GLU A 38 -3.18 8.83 -0.83
C GLU A 38 -1.65 8.95 -0.85
N ILE A 39 -0.98 8.21 0.03
CA ILE A 39 0.49 8.15 0.06
C ILE A 39 1.02 7.47 -1.21
N LEU A 40 0.48 6.30 -1.58
CA LEU A 40 0.86 5.58 -2.80
C LEU A 40 0.62 6.42 -4.06
N VAL A 41 -0.55 7.06 -4.17
CA VAL A 41 -0.87 7.98 -5.28
C VAL A 41 0.12 9.14 -5.30
N LYS A 42 0.44 9.75 -4.17
CA LYS A 42 1.40 10.87 -4.09
C LYS A 42 2.81 10.44 -4.50
N MET A 43 3.25 9.25 -4.13
CA MET A 43 4.56 8.71 -4.51
C MET A 43 4.68 8.53 -6.01
N VAL A 44 3.64 7.99 -6.66
CA VAL A 44 3.68 7.78 -8.11
C VAL A 44 3.50 9.09 -8.88
N THR A 45 2.54 9.93 -8.49
CA THR A 45 2.17 11.14 -9.25
C THR A 45 3.05 12.36 -8.98
N LYS A 46 3.64 12.48 -7.79
CA LYS A 46 4.44 13.67 -7.40
C LYS A 46 5.92 13.38 -7.19
N GLN A 47 6.28 12.15 -6.86
CA GLN A 47 7.68 11.76 -6.67
C GLN A 47 8.20 10.92 -7.85
N GLU A 48 7.40 10.77 -8.89
CA GLU A 48 7.75 10.07 -10.14
C GLU A 48 8.26 8.64 -9.91
N LYS A 49 7.85 8.02 -8.80
CA LYS A 49 8.15 6.62 -8.51
C LYS A 49 7.28 5.73 -9.38
N THR A 50 7.81 4.58 -9.78
CA THR A 50 6.96 3.54 -10.36
C THR A 50 6.02 2.97 -9.29
N PRO A 51 4.86 2.41 -9.68
CA PRO A 51 3.96 1.72 -8.75
C PRO A 51 4.65 0.65 -7.89
N SER A 52 5.59 -0.10 -8.46
CA SER A 52 6.37 -1.11 -7.74
C SER A 52 7.32 -0.51 -6.69
N MET A 53 8.00 0.59 -7.01
CA MET A 53 8.86 1.30 -6.06
C MET A 53 8.05 1.90 -4.90
N ALA A 54 6.87 2.46 -5.19
CA ALA A 54 5.98 2.99 -4.18
C ALA A 54 5.50 1.90 -3.21
N LEU A 55 5.14 0.72 -3.73
CA LEU A 55 4.73 -0.42 -2.89
C LEU A 55 5.84 -0.95 -2.01
N HIS A 56 7.00 -1.22 -2.60
CA HIS A 56 8.14 -1.76 -1.85
C HIS A 56 8.54 -0.86 -0.68
N GLU A 57 8.57 0.45 -0.91
CA GLU A 57 8.88 1.41 0.14
C GLU A 57 7.78 1.46 1.22
N MET A 58 6.50 1.41 0.83
CA MET A 58 5.40 1.40 1.79
C MET A 58 5.38 0.12 2.63
N GLU A 59 5.59 -1.05 2.03
CA GLU A 59 5.71 -2.32 2.75
C GLU A 59 6.87 -2.30 3.74
N THR A 60 8.02 -1.78 3.32
CA THR A 60 9.20 -1.63 4.19
C THR A 60 8.89 -0.72 5.38
N LYS A 61 8.30 0.45 5.13
CA LYS A 61 7.93 1.40 6.19
C LYS A 61 6.88 0.82 7.14
N THR A 62 5.88 0.11 6.62
CA THR A 62 4.86 -0.55 7.44
C THR A 62 5.49 -1.63 8.33
N ARG A 63 6.38 -2.46 7.77
CA ARG A 63 7.09 -3.50 8.54
C ARG A 63 7.99 -2.90 9.62
N GLU A 64 8.73 -1.83 9.30
CA GLU A 64 9.54 -1.11 10.29
C GLU A 64 8.71 -0.53 11.43
N LEU A 65 7.52 0.03 11.11
CA LEU A 65 6.60 0.56 12.10
C LEU A 65 6.04 -0.56 12.98
N GLU A 66 5.60 -1.67 12.39
CA GLU A 66 5.13 -2.86 13.11
C GLU A 66 6.23 -3.39 14.06
N ALA A 67 7.48 -3.47 13.59
CA ALA A 67 8.62 -3.92 14.39
C ALA A 67 8.93 -2.96 15.56
N LYS A 68 8.94 -1.64 15.32
CA LYS A 68 9.19 -0.62 16.36
C LYS A 68 8.10 -0.61 17.44
N LEU A 69 6.86 -0.91 17.06
CA LEU A 69 5.73 -0.96 17.98
C LEU A 69 5.59 -2.33 18.68
N GLY A 70 6.48 -3.29 18.40
CA GLY A 70 6.38 -4.65 18.95
C GLY A 70 5.17 -5.43 18.44
N LEU A 71 4.53 -4.96 17.35
CA LEU A 71 3.35 -5.55 16.72
C LEU A 71 3.72 -6.54 15.60
N SER A 72 5.02 -6.70 15.34
CA SER A 72 5.53 -7.69 14.39
C SER A 72 5.01 -9.07 14.79
N SER A 73 4.02 -9.55 14.04
CA SER A 73 3.55 -10.92 14.18
C SER A 73 4.73 -11.82 13.86
N LYS A 74 5.22 -12.54 14.88
CA LYS A 74 6.13 -13.67 14.71
C LYS A 74 5.65 -14.49 13.52
N GLU A 75 6.54 -14.75 12.57
CA GLU A 75 6.36 -15.84 11.60
C GLU A 75 5.93 -17.10 12.37
N PRO A 76 4.85 -17.80 11.95
CA PRO A 76 4.60 -19.12 12.50
C PRO A 76 5.80 -20.00 12.15
N SER A 77 6.44 -20.52 13.20
CA SER A 77 7.55 -21.48 13.13
C SER A 77 7.14 -22.78 12.45
#